data_AF-A0A0G0MRM1-F1
#
_entry.id   AF-A0A0G0MRM1-F1
#
_cell.length_a   1.000
_cell.length_b   1.000
_cell.length_c   1.000
_cell.angle_alpha   90.00
_cell.angle_beta   90.00
_cell.angle_gamma   90.00
#
_symmetry.space_group_name_H-M   'P 1'
#
loop_
_entity.id
_entity.type
_entity.pdbx_description
1 polymer ?
#
loop_
_entity_poly.entity_id
_entity_poly.type
_entity_poly.pdbx_seq_one_letter_code
_entity_poly.pdbx_strand_id
1 'polypeptide(L)' 'MNKEYFYIDLNVKSMKIVNWGVSNTASLTGETANPDIHRIFLTKGQYNKLVKHVE' A
#
# COMPACT_ATOMS: atom_id res chain seq x y z
N MET A 1 -16.69 -14.42 0.79
CA MET A 1 -15.74 -13.61 1.60
C MET A 1 -15.00 -12.69 0.65
N ASN A 2 -15.19 -11.38 0.77
CA ASN A 2 -14.35 -10.42 0.03
C ASN A 2 -12.94 -10.47 0.62
N LYS A 3 -11.92 -10.61 -0.22
CA LYS A 3 -10.53 -10.54 0.22
C LYS A 3 -10.13 -9.07 0.35
N GLU A 4 -9.71 -8.68 1.53
CA GLU A 4 -9.19 -7.34 1.81
C GLU A 4 -7.67 -7.38 1.79
N TYR A 5 -7.08 -6.52 0.96
CA TYR A 5 -5.64 -6.34 0.82
C TYR A 5 -5.25 -4.97 1.35
N PHE A 6 -4.33 -4.94 2.31
CA PHE A 6 -3.79 -3.69 2.85
C PHE A 6 -2.58 -3.27 2.03
N TYR A 7 -2.41 -1.98 1.80
CA TYR A 7 -1.29 -1.50 0.99
C TYR A 7 -0.76 -0.15 1.44
N ILE A 8 0.47 0.14 1.01
CA ILE A 8 1.06 1.48 0.94
C ILE A 8 1.49 1.76 -0.49
N ASP A 9 1.36 3.00 -0.91
CA ASP A 9 1.93 3.50 -2.16
C ASP A 9 3.15 4.35 -1.84
N LEU A 10 4.30 3.94 -2.39
CA LEU A 10 5.58 4.60 -2.21
C LEU A 10 5.96 5.32 -3.49
N ASN A 11 6.30 6.60 -3.41
CA ASN A 11 6.96 7.27 -4.52
C ASN A 11 8.44 6.85 -4.55
N VAL A 12 8.86 6.11 -5.58
CA VAL A 12 10.20 5.50 -5.64
C VAL A 12 11.33 6.50 -5.84
N LYS A 13 11.03 7.72 -6.33
CA LYS A 13 12.02 8.78 -6.52
C LYS A 13 12.33 9.51 -5.21
N SER A 14 11.29 9.81 -4.43
CA SER A 14 11.42 10.58 -3.18
C SER A 14 11.50 9.69 -1.93
N MET A 15 11.25 8.39 -2.07
CA MET A 15 11.15 7.43 -0.97
C MET A 15 10.11 7.81 0.09
N LYS A 16 9.08 8.57 -0.30
CA LYS A 16 7.99 8.97 0.59
C LYS A 16 6.75 8.12 0.36
N ILE A 17 6.10 7.74 1.44
CA ILE A 17 4.75 7.17 1.38
C ILE A 17 3.81 8.29 0.94
N VAL A 18 3.06 8.04 -0.12
CA VAL A 18 2.12 9.01 -0.70
C VAL A 18 0.66 8.60 -0.52
N ASN A 19 0.40 7.32 -0.22
CA ASN A 19 -0.94 6.82 0.09
C ASN A 19 -0.88 5.50 0.87
N TRP A 20 -1.96 5.11 1.52
CA TRP A 20 -2.17 3.78 2.10
C TRP A 20 -3.67 3.47 2.19
N GLY A 21 -4.03 2.19 2.21
CA GLY A 21 -5.44 1.82 2.34
C GLY A 21 -5.74 0.35 2.20
N VAL A 22 -7.01 0.08 1.88
CA VAL A 22 -7.55 -1.26 1.65
C VAL A 22 -8.02 -1.37 0.20
N SER A 23 -7.77 -2.51 -0.43
CA SER A 23 -8.21 -2.85 -1.77
C SER A 23 -8.87 -4.22 -1.78
N ASN A 24 -9.85 -4.41 -2.65
CA ASN A 24 -10.49 -5.71 -2.89
C ASN A 24 -9.71 -6.57 -3.90
N THR A 25 -8.68 -5.99 -4.52
CA THR A 25 -7.84 -6.63 -5.53
C THR A 25 -6.37 -6.35 -5.25
N ALA A 26 -5.51 -7.29 -5.64
CA ALA A 26 -4.06 -7.15 -5.55
C ALA A 26 -3.41 -7.56 -6.88
N SER A 27 -2.45 -6.77 -7.34
CA SER A 27 -1.55 -7.18 -8.43
C SER A 27 -0.32 -7.88 -7.85
N LEU A 28 0.24 -8.84 -8.59
CA LEU A 28 1.51 -9.48 -8.21
C LEU A 28 2.71 -8.53 -8.37
N THR A 29 2.60 -7.54 -9.25
CA THR A 29 3.72 -6.66 -9.63
C THR A 29 3.79 -5.38 -8.80
N GLY A 30 2.73 -5.00 -8.07
CA GLY A 30 2.70 -3.73 -7.32
C GLY A 30 2.72 -2.48 -8.22
N GLU A 31 2.58 -2.65 -9.53
CA GLU A 31 2.53 -1.54 -10.48
C GLU A 31 1.22 -0.75 -10.30
N THR A 32 1.35 0.57 -10.42
CA THR A 32 0.20 1.48 -10.46
C THR A 32 0.18 2.19 -11.81
N ALA A 33 -0.88 2.96 -12.08
CA ALA A 33 -0.95 3.78 -13.30
C ALA A 33 0.16 4.84 -13.37
N ASN A 34 0.79 5.18 -12.24
CA ASN A 34 1.93 6.08 -12.19
C ASN A 34 3.23 5.26 -12.03
N PRO A 35 4.17 5.32 -12.99
CA PRO A 35 5.42 4.54 -12.91
C PRO A 35 6.33 4.96 -11.75
N ASP A 36 6.17 6.16 -11.20
CA ASP A 36 6.92 6.62 -10.03
C ASP A 36 6.30 6.13 -8.72
N ILE A 37 5.13 5.49 -8.75
CA ILE A 37 4.42 4.98 -7.58
C ILE A 37 4.39 3.46 -7.62
N HIS A 38 4.97 2.85 -6.60
CA HIS A 38 4.94 1.41 -6.40
C HIS A 38 4.09 1.06 -5.19
N ARG A 39 3.18 0.10 -5.37
CA ARG A 39 2.29 -0.40 -4.34
C ARG A 39 2.89 -1.62 -3.64
N ILE A 40 3.01 -1.53 -2.33
CA ILE A 40 3.49 -2.62 -1.48
C ILE A 40 2.31 -3.14 -0.66
N PHE A 41 2.01 -4.43 -0.78
CA PHE A 41 0.98 -5.08 0.02
C PHE A 41 1.50 -5.43 1.41
N LEU A 42 0.66 -5.20 2.40
CA LEU A 42 0.93 -5.41 3.81
C LEU A 42 0.04 -6.49 4.38
N THR A 43 0.56 -7.18 5.39
CA THR A 43 -0.30 -7.94 6.31
C THR A 43 -1.14 -6.97 7.14
N LYS A 44 -2.30 -7.43 7.64
CA LYS A 44 -3.16 -6.65 8.56
C LYS A 44 -2.39 -6.08 9.75
N GLY A 45 -1.47 -6.85 10.33
CA GLY A 45 -0.65 -6.41 11.46
C GLY A 45 0.32 -5.27 11.11
N GLN A 46 0.94 -5.31 9.94
CA GLN A 46 1.80 -4.21 9.46
C GLN A 46 0.99 -2.94 9.18
N TYR A 47 -0.17 -3.08 8.55
CA TYR A 47 -1.07 -1.95 8.30
C TYR A 47 -1.52 -1.28 9.59
N ASN A 48 -1.93 -2.07 10.60
CA ASN A 48 -2.33 -1.53 11.90
C ASN A 48 -1.18 -0.76 12.60
N LYS A 49 0.07 -1.19 12.42
CA LYS A 49 1.24 -0.47 12.95
C LYS A 49 1.45 0.86 12.24
N LEU A 50 1.26 0.89 10.92
CA LEU A 50 1.32 2.12 10.12
C LEU A 50 0.28 3.12 10.60
N VAL A 51 -1.00 2.72 10.62
CA VAL A 51 -2.14 3.57 11.02
C VAL A 51 -1.91 4.18 12.40
N LYS A 52 -1.50 3.37 13.38
CA LYS A 52 -1.18 3.85 14.74
C LYS A 52 -0.06 4.90 14.81
N HIS A 53 0.80 4.97 13.80
CA HIS A 53 1.92 5.91 13.77
C HIS A 53 1.60 7.21 13.03
N VAL A 54 0.59 7.21 12.15
CA VAL A 54 0.22 8.35 11.31
C VAL A 54 -1.08 9.04 11.75
N GLU A 55 -1.91 8.37 12.57
CA GLU A 55 -3.09 8.90 13.26
C GLU A 55 -2.81 9.16 14.74
#